data_AF-A0A0W0Y9Z1-F1
#
_entry.id   AF-A0A0W0Y9Z1-F1
#
_cell.length_a   1.000
_cell.length_b   1.000
_cell.length_c   1.000
_cell.angle_alpha   90.00
_cell.angle_beta   90.00
_cell.angle_gamma   90.00
#
_symmetry.space_group_name_H-M   'P 1'
#
loop_
_entity.id
_entity.type
_entity.pdbx_description
1 polymer ?
#
loop_
_entity_poly.entity_id
_entity_poly.type
_entity_poly.pdbx_seq_one_letter_code
_entity_poly.pdbx_strand_id
1 'polypeptide(L)'
;MLSSSSEYLKALREGKYLLFLEWVDFITKKYTHDECILDADDTTNALIFEWLSNGYSEEDARKLALLQAVYDLELKPLQGKLDYAFKTIMVAVFLCMVFHKHKLSLQPHSPKVTCGEINQQIEQIGKQLAPSLYRSSLVGVQIEFFQWVENSDKHEVNSVFHKIHAITRLRYLLEDYILHLERFKREKDELYTARLSLAKRFLTYIYEQLEFTPSVADETTKYVNALRELHPGKWEEERLDVLSPPSTLDNTWRWVTGIGIGFFNLVLHKKSIGELISGQSETPQV
;
A
#
# COMPACT_ATOMS: atom_id res chain seq x y z
N MET A 1 -12.97 -0.70 -6.54
CA MET A 1 -13.32 0.74 -6.63
C MET A 1 -14.80 0.91 -6.41
N LEU A 2 -15.17 1.87 -5.57
CA LEU A 2 -16.55 2.28 -5.30
C LEU A 2 -17.14 3.09 -6.47
N SER A 3 -18.45 3.33 -6.41
CA SER A 3 -19.24 3.91 -7.51
C SER A 3 -19.47 5.43 -7.40
N SER A 4 -19.29 6.00 -6.21
CA SER A 4 -19.47 7.44 -5.97
C SER A 4 -18.49 8.02 -4.96
N SER A 5 -18.26 9.33 -5.03
CA SER A 5 -17.48 10.07 -4.04
C SER A 5 -18.08 10.00 -2.64
N SER A 6 -19.41 9.97 -2.52
CA SER A 6 -20.08 9.82 -1.22
C SER A 6 -19.69 8.52 -0.49
N GLU A 7 -19.45 7.44 -1.22
CA GLU A 7 -18.99 6.17 -0.62
C GLU A 7 -17.55 6.28 -0.10
N TYR A 8 -16.66 6.97 -0.83
CA TYR A 8 -15.29 7.22 -0.36
C TYR A 8 -15.25 8.17 0.85
N LEU A 9 -16.06 9.23 0.84
CA LEU A 9 -16.19 10.13 1.99
C LEU A 9 -16.78 9.42 3.22
N LYS A 10 -17.72 8.50 3.01
CA LYS A 10 -18.20 7.61 4.07
C LYS A 10 -17.06 6.72 4.60
N ALA A 11 -16.22 6.18 3.72
CA ALA A 11 -15.05 5.40 4.13
C ALA A 11 -14.07 6.22 5.01
N LEU A 12 -13.84 7.50 4.70
CA LEU A 12 -13.07 8.41 5.55
C LEU A 12 -13.69 8.53 6.95
N ARG A 13 -15.01 8.81 7.02
CA ARG A 13 -15.75 8.97 8.28
C ARG A 13 -15.73 7.70 9.14
N GLU A 14 -15.74 6.54 8.49
CA GLU A 14 -15.61 5.22 9.13
C GLU A 14 -14.16 4.82 9.47
N GLY A 15 -13.16 5.63 9.13
CA GLY A 15 -11.74 5.33 9.38
C GLY A 15 -11.14 4.26 8.47
N LYS A 16 -11.78 3.98 7.31
CA LYS A 16 -11.28 3.07 6.27
C LYS A 16 -10.36 3.81 5.30
N TYR A 17 -9.21 4.25 5.81
CA TYR A 17 -8.33 5.19 5.11
C TYR A 17 -7.74 4.67 3.80
N LEU A 18 -7.34 3.39 3.72
CA LEU A 18 -6.82 2.84 2.46
C LEU A 18 -7.86 2.87 1.34
N LEU A 19 -9.12 2.58 1.67
CA LEU A 19 -10.24 2.69 0.72
C LEU A 19 -10.48 4.14 0.32
N PHE A 20 -10.47 5.05 1.29
CA PHE A 20 -10.61 6.48 1.01
C PHE A 20 -9.49 7.01 0.09
N LEU A 21 -8.25 6.56 0.23
CA LEU A 21 -7.14 7.00 -0.63
C LEU A 21 -7.29 6.57 -2.09
N GLU A 22 -8.09 5.52 -2.40
CA GLU A 22 -8.45 5.16 -3.78
C GLU A 22 -9.38 6.20 -4.44
N TRP A 23 -9.90 7.15 -3.67
CA TRP A 23 -10.78 8.19 -4.20
C TRP A 23 -10.10 9.02 -5.28
N VAL A 24 -8.79 9.27 -5.17
CA VAL A 24 -8.02 10.00 -6.20
C VAL A 24 -8.09 9.26 -7.54
N ASP A 25 -7.86 7.94 -7.54
CA ASP A 25 -7.97 7.13 -8.76
C ASP A 25 -9.38 7.14 -9.33
N PHE A 26 -10.39 7.10 -8.45
CA PHE A 26 -11.79 7.18 -8.86
C PHE A 26 -12.09 8.51 -9.55
N ILE A 27 -11.66 9.63 -8.97
CA ILE A 27 -11.83 10.97 -9.55
C ILE A 27 -11.12 11.07 -10.90
N THR A 28 -9.85 10.65 -10.97
CA THR A 28 -9.10 10.64 -12.22
C THR A 28 -9.84 9.82 -13.28
N LYS A 29 -10.33 8.61 -12.96
CA LYS A 29 -11.09 7.79 -13.92
C LYS A 29 -12.44 8.38 -14.30
N LYS A 30 -13.14 9.02 -13.34
CA LYS A 30 -14.48 9.58 -13.54
C LYS A 30 -14.45 10.74 -14.54
N TYR A 31 -13.43 11.58 -14.48
CA TYR A 31 -13.34 12.80 -15.29
C TYR A 31 -12.36 12.71 -16.45
N THR A 32 -11.54 11.67 -16.52
CA THR A 32 -10.72 11.41 -17.71
C THR A 32 -11.62 10.90 -18.84
N HIS A 33 -11.60 11.61 -19.95
CA HIS A 33 -12.29 11.23 -21.19
C HIS A 33 -11.31 11.33 -22.36
N ASP A 34 -11.66 10.77 -23.53
CA ASP A 34 -10.76 10.62 -24.67
C ASP A 34 -10.04 11.91 -25.14
N GLU A 35 -10.56 13.08 -24.75
CA GLU A 35 -9.99 14.40 -25.07
C GLU A 35 -9.40 15.17 -23.87
N CYS A 36 -9.48 14.63 -22.64
CA CYS A 36 -9.03 15.30 -21.43
C CYS A 36 -8.41 14.30 -20.44
N ILE A 37 -7.09 14.40 -20.27
CA ILE A 37 -6.34 13.76 -19.20
C ILE A 37 -6.19 14.79 -18.10
N LEU A 38 -6.65 14.46 -16.89
CA LEU A 38 -6.52 15.35 -15.75
C LEU A 38 -5.06 15.47 -15.35
N ASP A 39 -4.57 16.71 -15.23
CA ASP A 39 -3.33 16.98 -14.53
C ASP A 39 -3.54 17.01 -12.99
N ALA A 40 -2.49 17.41 -12.25
CA ALA A 40 -2.54 17.46 -10.79
C ALA A 40 -3.50 18.54 -10.26
N ASP A 41 -3.58 19.68 -10.94
CA ASP A 41 -4.45 20.80 -10.54
C ASP A 41 -5.91 20.47 -10.86
N ASP A 42 -6.16 19.89 -12.04
CA ASP A 42 -7.47 19.38 -12.44
C ASP A 42 -8.00 18.33 -11.46
N THR A 43 -7.15 17.38 -11.07
CA THR A 43 -7.50 16.33 -10.10
C THR A 43 -7.84 16.95 -8.74
N THR A 44 -7.07 17.94 -8.31
CA THR A 44 -7.32 18.66 -7.05
C THR A 44 -8.65 19.42 -7.10
N ASN A 45 -8.93 20.13 -8.19
CA ASN A 45 -10.19 20.86 -8.37
C ASN A 45 -11.40 19.92 -8.42
N ALA A 46 -11.27 18.76 -9.06
CA ALA A 46 -12.30 17.73 -9.09
C ALA A 46 -12.56 17.15 -7.69
N LEU A 47 -11.53 16.92 -6.88
CA LEU A 47 -11.67 16.51 -5.48
C LEU A 47 -12.41 17.57 -4.66
N ILE A 48 -12.03 18.85 -4.77
CA ILE A 48 -12.70 19.96 -4.07
C ILE A 48 -14.17 20.02 -4.46
N PHE A 49 -14.45 19.98 -5.76
CA PHE A 49 -15.79 20.04 -6.30
C PHE A 49 -16.67 18.90 -5.76
N GLU A 50 -16.17 17.67 -5.82
CA GLU A 50 -16.88 16.50 -5.33
C GLU A 50 -17.06 16.53 -3.81
N TRP A 51 -16.06 17.00 -3.06
CA TRP A 51 -16.17 17.08 -1.61
C TRP A 51 -17.25 18.06 -1.15
N LEU A 52 -17.24 19.28 -1.71
CA LEU A 52 -18.23 20.30 -1.40
C LEU A 52 -19.64 19.86 -1.83
N SER A 53 -19.75 19.23 -3.01
CA SER A 53 -21.03 18.73 -3.53
C SER A 53 -21.61 17.57 -2.70
N ASN A 54 -20.76 16.78 -2.04
CA ASN A 54 -21.17 15.68 -1.18
C ASN A 54 -21.21 16.07 0.31
N GLY A 55 -21.28 17.36 0.61
CA GLY A 55 -21.46 17.87 1.97
C GLY A 55 -20.21 17.74 2.82
N TYR A 56 -19.13 18.41 2.41
CA TYR A 56 -17.94 18.62 3.24
C TYR A 56 -18.33 19.08 4.65
N SER A 57 -17.67 18.51 5.65
CA SER A 57 -17.81 18.90 7.04
C SER A 57 -16.45 19.04 7.73
N GLU A 58 -16.39 19.81 8.81
CA GLU A 58 -15.18 19.92 9.64
C GLU A 58 -14.73 18.56 10.21
N GLU A 59 -15.68 17.65 10.46
CA GLU A 59 -15.36 16.28 10.89
C GLU A 59 -14.50 15.54 9.86
N ASP A 60 -14.74 15.75 8.57
CA ASP A 60 -13.94 15.16 7.50
C ASP A 60 -12.46 15.61 7.61
N ALA A 61 -12.24 16.90 7.86
CA ALA A 61 -10.90 17.45 8.06
C ALA A 61 -10.23 16.92 9.34
N ARG A 62 -10.98 16.75 10.44
CA ARG A 62 -10.45 16.13 11.66
C ARG A 62 -10.08 14.66 11.46
N LYS A 63 -10.88 13.90 10.70
CA LYS A 63 -10.53 12.51 10.33
C LYS A 63 -9.27 12.43 9.47
N LEU A 64 -9.04 13.43 8.61
CA LEU A 64 -7.79 13.58 7.89
C LEU A 64 -6.61 13.99 8.77
N ALA A 65 -6.82 14.84 9.78
CA ALA A 65 -5.77 15.20 10.74
C ALA A 65 -5.25 13.95 11.47
N LEU A 66 -6.13 13.02 11.84
CA LEU A 66 -5.74 11.72 12.37
C LEU A 66 -4.90 10.90 11.38
N LEU A 67 -5.25 10.90 10.08
CA LEU A 67 -4.45 10.23 9.06
C LEU A 67 -3.09 10.93 8.84
N GLN A 68 -3.03 12.26 8.91
CA GLN A 68 -1.79 13.03 8.86
C GLN A 68 -0.86 12.66 10.01
N ALA A 69 -1.39 12.53 11.23
CA ALA A 69 -0.60 12.08 12.38
C ALA A 69 0.03 10.70 12.14
N VAL A 70 -0.70 9.79 11.49
CA VAL A 70 -0.19 8.46 11.08
C VAL A 70 0.86 8.57 9.96
N TYR A 71 0.65 9.46 9.00
CA TYR A 71 1.58 9.74 7.91
C TYR A 71 2.93 10.28 8.41
N ASP A 72 2.91 11.12 9.45
CA ASP A 72 4.10 11.76 10.00
C ASP A 72 4.99 10.80 10.81
N LEU A 73 4.48 9.63 11.20
CA LEU A 73 5.26 8.58 11.86
C LEU A 73 6.51 8.18 11.04
N GLU A 74 7.59 7.85 11.75
CA GLU A 74 8.89 7.51 11.15
C GLU A 74 8.84 6.29 10.23
N LEU A 75 7.92 5.34 10.50
CA LEU A 75 7.77 4.13 9.71
C LEU A 75 7.11 4.35 8.34
N LYS A 76 6.67 5.58 8.04
CA LYS A 76 6.13 6.02 6.74
C LYS A 76 5.19 4.98 6.10
N PRO A 77 4.01 4.75 6.71
CA PRO A 77 3.09 3.70 6.26
C PRO A 77 2.47 3.99 4.88
N LEU A 78 2.48 5.24 4.41
CA LEU A 78 2.00 5.64 3.09
C LEU A 78 3.21 6.04 2.23
N GLN A 79 3.44 5.31 1.13
CA GLN A 79 4.55 5.53 0.20
C GLN A 79 4.04 5.44 -1.24
N GLY A 80 4.85 5.91 -2.19
CA GLY A 80 4.55 5.84 -3.61
C GLY A 80 3.19 6.44 -3.94
N LYS A 81 2.30 5.61 -4.50
CA LYS A 81 0.96 6.04 -4.93
C LYS A 81 0.09 6.54 -3.78
N LEU A 82 0.20 5.92 -2.59
CA LEU A 82 -0.59 6.33 -1.43
C LEU A 82 -0.13 7.68 -0.87
N ASP A 83 1.18 7.94 -0.89
CA ASP A 83 1.75 9.24 -0.52
C ASP A 83 1.26 10.35 -1.46
N TYR A 84 1.31 10.10 -2.77
CA TYR A 84 0.79 11.03 -3.78
C TYR A 84 -0.70 11.30 -3.57
N ALA A 85 -1.52 10.26 -3.45
CA ALA A 85 -2.97 10.41 -3.25
C ALA A 85 -3.29 11.22 -1.99
N PHE A 86 -2.60 10.92 -0.89
CA PHE A 86 -2.77 11.63 0.37
C PHE A 86 -2.40 13.11 0.25
N LYS A 87 -1.26 13.44 -0.37
CA LYS A 87 -0.84 14.84 -0.59
C LYS A 87 -1.83 15.62 -1.45
N THR A 88 -2.34 15.03 -2.53
CA THR A 88 -3.34 15.67 -3.39
C THR A 88 -4.64 15.95 -2.62
N ILE A 89 -5.11 14.98 -1.82
CA ILE A 89 -6.27 15.15 -0.94
C ILE A 89 -6.03 16.25 0.10
N MET A 90 -4.82 16.34 0.66
CA MET A 90 -4.45 17.37 1.63
C MET A 90 -4.53 18.79 1.04
N VAL A 91 -4.12 18.97 -0.21
CA VAL A 91 -4.32 20.27 -0.90
C VAL A 91 -5.82 20.57 -1.04
N ALA A 92 -6.61 19.60 -1.48
CA ALA A 92 -8.04 19.77 -1.67
C ALA A 92 -8.78 20.09 -0.35
N VAL A 93 -8.44 19.43 0.77
CA VAL A 93 -9.13 19.67 2.05
C VAL A 93 -8.86 21.07 2.58
N PHE A 94 -7.64 21.60 2.45
CA PHE A 94 -7.36 22.96 2.91
C PHE A 94 -8.19 24.00 2.14
N LEU A 95 -8.40 23.78 0.85
CA LEU A 95 -9.27 24.64 0.04
C LEU A 95 -10.74 24.49 0.43
N CYS A 96 -11.20 23.26 0.71
CA CYS A 96 -12.54 23.04 1.26
C CYS A 96 -12.74 23.75 2.61
N MET A 97 -11.74 23.70 3.50
CA MET A 97 -11.78 24.42 4.78
C MET A 97 -11.91 25.94 4.59
N VAL A 98 -11.15 26.53 3.66
CA VAL A 98 -11.25 27.97 3.34
C VAL A 98 -12.65 28.31 2.84
N PHE A 99 -13.17 27.55 1.88
CA PHE A 99 -14.49 27.79 1.32
C PHE A 99 -15.61 27.61 2.35
N HIS A 100 -15.51 26.57 3.18
CA HIS A 100 -16.45 26.33 4.28
C HIS A 100 -16.45 27.46 5.31
N LYS A 101 -15.26 27.94 5.73
CA LYS A 101 -15.10 29.03 6.69
C LYS A 101 -15.77 30.33 6.25
N HIS A 102 -15.74 30.61 4.95
CA HIS A 102 -16.37 31.78 4.34
C HIS A 102 -17.77 31.53 3.81
N LYS A 103 -18.36 30.33 4.07
CA LYS A 103 -19.68 29.91 3.62
C LYS A 103 -19.86 30.00 2.10
N LEU A 104 -18.77 29.76 1.37
CA LEU A 104 -18.80 29.72 -0.08
C LEU A 104 -19.31 28.36 -0.53
N SER A 105 -20.35 28.37 -1.36
CA SER A 105 -20.96 27.16 -1.91
C SER A 105 -20.77 27.12 -3.42
N LEU A 106 -20.69 25.90 -3.95
CA LEU A 106 -20.79 25.67 -5.38
C LEU A 106 -22.19 26.07 -5.87
N GLN A 107 -22.25 26.50 -7.13
CA GLN A 107 -23.53 26.71 -7.79
C GLN A 107 -24.17 25.34 -8.08
N PRO A 108 -25.51 25.24 -8.09
CA PRO A 108 -26.21 24.03 -8.52
C PRO A 108 -25.75 23.65 -9.94
N HIS A 109 -25.38 22.39 -10.14
CA HIS A 109 -24.84 21.91 -11.40
C HIS A 109 -25.69 20.79 -12.01
N SER A 110 -25.55 20.59 -13.32
CA SER A 110 -26.19 19.49 -14.04
C SER A 110 -25.57 18.14 -13.63
N PRO A 111 -26.27 17.01 -13.75
CA PRO A 111 -25.75 15.69 -13.34
C PRO A 111 -24.52 15.22 -14.14
N LYS A 112 -24.14 15.90 -15.24
CA LYS A 112 -22.95 15.61 -16.02
C LYS A 112 -22.11 16.88 -16.14
N VAL A 113 -21.13 17.02 -15.25
CA VAL A 113 -20.17 18.13 -15.25
C VAL A 113 -18.85 17.66 -15.83
N THR A 114 -18.28 18.46 -16.71
CA THR A 114 -16.96 18.24 -17.33
C THR A 114 -15.84 18.82 -16.47
N CYS A 115 -14.60 18.37 -16.70
CA CYS A 115 -13.42 18.92 -16.02
C CYS A 115 -13.28 20.45 -16.20
N GLY A 116 -13.50 20.95 -17.42
CA GLY A 116 -13.46 22.38 -17.70
C GLY A 116 -14.49 23.20 -16.92
N GLU A 117 -15.72 22.68 -16.78
CA GLU A 117 -16.77 23.32 -15.97
C GLU A 117 -16.44 23.29 -14.48
N ILE A 118 -15.84 22.20 -13.98
CA ILE A 118 -15.36 22.11 -12.59
C ILE A 118 -14.31 23.19 -12.33
N ASN A 119 -13.28 23.27 -13.18
CA ASN A 119 -12.21 24.24 -13.03
C ASN A 119 -12.74 25.68 -13.03
N GLN A 120 -13.67 26.00 -13.93
CA GLN A 120 -14.32 27.31 -13.95
C GLN A 120 -15.08 27.60 -12.66
N GLN A 121 -15.79 26.63 -12.10
CA GLN A 121 -16.51 26.82 -10.83
C GLN A 121 -15.55 27.03 -9.65
N ILE A 122 -14.47 26.24 -9.56
CA ILE A 122 -13.46 26.40 -8.50
C ILE A 122 -12.71 27.73 -8.64
N GLU A 123 -12.44 28.18 -9.85
CA GLU A 123 -11.85 29.50 -10.10
C GLU A 123 -12.82 30.63 -9.69
N GLN A 124 -14.10 30.51 -10.05
CA GLN A 124 -15.12 31.51 -9.72
C GLN A 124 -15.36 31.62 -8.22
N ILE A 125 -15.45 30.51 -7.50
CA ILE A 125 -15.62 30.52 -6.04
C ILE A 125 -14.37 31.11 -5.36
N GLY A 126 -13.16 30.80 -5.87
CA GLY A 126 -11.91 31.39 -5.39
C GLY A 126 -11.86 32.92 -5.58
N LYS A 127 -12.36 33.43 -6.71
CA LYS A 127 -12.44 34.87 -7.01
C LYS A 127 -13.41 35.66 -6.11
N GLN A 128 -14.29 34.99 -5.37
CA GLN A 128 -15.17 35.67 -4.40
C GLN A 128 -14.40 36.21 -3.19
N LEU A 129 -13.16 35.74 -2.98
CA LEU A 129 -12.28 36.23 -1.92
C LEU A 129 -11.19 37.12 -2.50
N ALA A 130 -10.93 38.25 -1.84
CA ALA A 130 -9.76 39.07 -2.15
C ALA A 130 -8.46 38.23 -1.94
N PRO A 131 -7.43 38.36 -2.79
CA PRO A 131 -6.22 37.53 -2.71
C PRO A 131 -5.53 37.53 -1.34
N SER A 132 -5.52 38.67 -0.64
CA SER A 132 -4.95 38.79 0.71
C SER A 132 -5.78 38.03 1.76
N LEU A 133 -7.11 38.09 1.67
CA LEU A 133 -8.02 37.35 2.55
C LEU A 133 -7.92 35.85 2.29
N TYR A 134 -7.84 35.44 1.03
CA TYR A 134 -7.65 34.04 0.65
C TYR A 134 -6.36 33.46 1.26
N ARG A 135 -5.22 34.14 1.06
CA ARG A 135 -3.92 33.71 1.60
C ARG A 135 -3.90 33.62 3.13
N SER A 136 -4.39 34.66 3.81
CA SER A 136 -4.46 34.67 5.28
C SER A 136 -5.41 33.61 5.83
N SER A 137 -6.51 33.34 5.14
CA SER A 137 -7.45 32.26 5.50
C SER A 137 -6.83 30.89 5.34
N LEU A 138 -6.10 30.66 4.24
CA LEU A 138 -5.39 29.40 3.98
C LEU A 138 -4.37 29.10 5.09
N VAL A 139 -3.55 30.10 5.46
CA VAL A 139 -2.61 29.96 6.58
C VAL A 139 -3.36 29.65 7.88
N GLY A 140 -4.47 30.35 8.15
CA GLY A 140 -5.28 30.13 9.33
C GLY A 140 -5.82 28.70 9.44
N VAL A 141 -6.38 28.15 8.36
CA VAL A 141 -6.93 26.78 8.38
C VAL A 141 -5.84 25.71 8.43
N GLN A 142 -4.65 25.98 7.85
CA GLN A 142 -3.51 25.07 7.97
C GLN A 142 -3.00 25.00 9.40
N ILE A 143 -2.86 26.15 10.08
CA ILE A 143 -2.48 26.20 11.50
C ILE A 143 -3.49 25.42 12.34
N GLU A 144 -4.78 25.66 12.14
CA GLU A 144 -5.86 24.95 12.85
C GLU A 144 -5.82 23.43 12.59
N PHE A 145 -5.64 23.02 11.34
CA PHE A 145 -5.52 21.61 10.99
C PHE A 145 -4.33 20.93 11.68
N PHE A 146 -3.13 21.55 11.63
CA PHE A 146 -1.95 20.97 12.27
C PHE A 146 -2.05 20.97 13.80
N GLN A 147 -2.80 21.91 14.40
CA GLN A 147 -3.16 21.81 15.81
C GLN A 147 -4.01 20.56 16.10
N TRP A 148 -4.94 20.16 15.22
CA TRP A 148 -5.67 18.90 15.38
C TRP A 148 -4.76 17.67 15.23
N VAL A 149 -3.77 17.74 14.33
CA VAL A 149 -2.75 16.68 14.18
C VAL A 149 -1.95 16.50 15.47
N GLU A 150 -1.42 17.59 16.02
CA GLU A 150 -0.62 17.57 17.26
C GLU A 150 -1.43 17.08 18.47
N ASN A 151 -2.72 17.41 18.51
CA ASN A 151 -3.64 17.02 19.58
C ASN A 151 -4.34 15.67 19.35
N SER A 152 -3.97 14.92 18.31
CA SER A 152 -4.58 13.63 18.01
C SER A 152 -4.32 12.62 19.12
N ASP A 153 -5.34 11.81 19.43
CA ASP A 153 -5.23 10.76 20.45
C ASP A 153 -4.20 9.70 20.01
N LYS A 154 -3.16 9.51 20.82
CA LYS A 154 -2.06 8.58 20.51
C LYS A 154 -2.51 7.12 20.36
N HIS A 155 -3.51 6.70 21.13
CA HIS A 155 -4.06 5.36 21.03
C HIS A 155 -4.86 5.20 19.71
N GLU A 156 -5.63 6.21 19.33
CA GLU A 156 -6.34 6.21 18.05
C GLU A 156 -5.36 6.22 16.87
N VAL A 157 -4.31 7.06 16.91
CA VAL A 157 -3.23 7.10 15.92
C VAL A 157 -2.57 5.73 15.79
N ASN A 158 -2.19 5.09 16.90
CA ASN A 158 -1.58 3.76 16.87
C ASN A 158 -2.51 2.68 16.29
N SER A 159 -3.80 2.73 16.66
CA SER A 159 -4.81 1.81 16.12
C SER A 159 -4.94 1.94 14.60
N VAL A 160 -5.02 3.17 14.08
CA VAL A 160 -5.07 3.43 12.65
C VAL A 160 -3.78 3.03 11.95
N PHE A 161 -2.63 3.37 12.54
CA PHE A 161 -1.32 2.99 12.05
C PHE A 161 -1.23 1.47 11.87
N HIS A 162 -1.59 0.67 12.88
CA HIS A 162 -1.53 -0.78 12.77
C HIS A 162 -2.42 -1.35 11.66
N LYS A 163 -3.63 -0.81 11.46
CA LYS A 163 -4.53 -1.23 10.38
C LYS A 163 -3.93 -0.95 9.00
N ILE A 164 -3.43 0.26 8.78
CA ILE A 164 -2.82 0.65 7.49
C ILE A 164 -1.52 -0.13 7.26
N HIS A 165 -0.63 -0.11 8.25
CA HIS A 165 0.71 -0.68 8.14
C HIS A 165 0.70 -2.20 7.97
N ALA A 166 -0.29 -2.91 8.52
CA ALA A 166 -0.43 -4.36 8.32
C ALA A 166 -0.51 -4.75 6.84
N ILE A 167 -1.17 -3.93 6.01
CA ILE A 167 -1.24 -4.15 4.55
C ILE A 167 -0.08 -3.48 3.83
N THR A 168 0.21 -2.21 4.12
CA THR A 168 1.20 -1.46 3.34
C THR A 168 2.62 -2.00 3.52
N ARG A 169 2.96 -2.51 4.71
CA ARG A 169 4.24 -3.22 4.93
C ARG A 169 4.39 -4.40 3.99
N LEU A 170 3.34 -5.20 3.77
CA LEU A 170 3.39 -6.34 2.86
C LEU A 170 3.59 -5.88 1.41
N ARG A 171 2.89 -4.82 0.99
CA ARG A 171 3.06 -4.22 -0.35
C ARG A 171 4.51 -3.83 -0.59
N TYR A 172 5.10 -3.03 0.31
CA TYR A 172 6.45 -2.51 0.11
C TYR A 172 7.53 -3.59 0.20
N LEU A 173 7.37 -4.58 1.10
CA LEU A 173 8.29 -5.71 1.16
C LEU A 173 8.24 -6.56 -0.11
N LEU A 174 7.05 -6.77 -0.68
CA LEU A 174 6.90 -7.51 -1.94
C LEU A 174 7.45 -6.73 -3.14
N GLU A 175 7.24 -5.42 -3.19
CA GLU A 175 7.84 -4.55 -4.21
C GLU A 175 9.36 -4.60 -4.16
N ASP A 176 9.95 -4.50 -2.96
CA ASP A 176 11.40 -4.60 -2.76
C ASP A 176 11.90 -5.99 -3.19
N TYR A 177 11.19 -7.05 -2.82
CA TYR A 177 11.50 -8.42 -3.23
C TYR A 177 11.48 -8.59 -4.75
N ILE A 178 10.43 -8.12 -5.43
CA ILE A 178 10.28 -8.19 -6.89
C ILE A 178 11.39 -7.40 -7.57
N LEU A 179 11.67 -6.18 -7.11
CA LEU A 179 12.72 -5.34 -7.66
C LEU A 179 14.10 -6.00 -7.55
N HIS A 180 14.41 -6.61 -6.40
CA HIS A 180 15.65 -7.36 -6.22
C HIS A 180 15.70 -8.59 -7.11
N LEU A 181 14.60 -9.34 -7.22
CA LEU A 181 14.52 -10.51 -8.07
C LEU A 181 14.81 -10.12 -9.53
N GLU A 182 14.17 -9.05 -10.04
CA GLU A 182 14.38 -8.54 -11.40
C GLU A 182 15.82 -8.07 -11.67
N ARG A 183 16.46 -7.43 -10.69
CA ARG A 183 17.84 -6.92 -10.82
C ARG A 183 18.91 -8.01 -10.78
N PHE A 184 18.71 -9.04 -9.96
CA PHE A 184 19.70 -10.09 -9.72
C PHE A 184 19.34 -11.40 -10.42
N LYS A 185 18.97 -11.32 -11.70
CA LYS A 185 18.68 -12.49 -12.52
C LYS A 185 19.90 -13.42 -12.57
N ARG A 186 19.74 -14.64 -12.06
CA ARG A 186 20.75 -15.69 -12.15
C ARG A 186 20.58 -16.44 -13.46
N GLU A 187 21.62 -16.46 -14.30
CA GLU A 187 21.57 -17.07 -15.64
C GLU A 187 21.23 -18.57 -15.62
N LYS A 188 21.47 -19.26 -14.50
CA LYS A 188 21.21 -20.71 -14.31
C LYS A 188 19.95 -21.02 -13.50
N ASP A 189 19.13 -20.02 -13.22
CA ASP A 189 17.93 -20.21 -12.39
C ASP A 189 16.71 -20.41 -13.26
N GLU A 190 16.40 -21.68 -13.54
CA GLU A 190 15.29 -22.07 -14.40
C GLU A 190 13.91 -21.72 -13.79
N LEU A 191 13.84 -21.58 -12.46
CA LEU A 191 12.60 -21.28 -11.74
C LEU A 191 12.38 -19.78 -11.49
N TYR A 192 13.36 -18.94 -11.84
CA TYR A 192 13.29 -17.49 -11.69
C TYR A 192 12.01 -16.87 -12.27
N THR A 193 11.63 -17.24 -13.49
CA THR A 193 10.46 -16.68 -14.17
C THR A 193 9.16 -17.05 -13.46
N ALA A 194 9.07 -18.28 -12.94
CA ALA A 194 7.96 -18.75 -12.14
C ALA A 194 7.86 -17.97 -10.81
N ARG A 195 8.99 -17.77 -10.10
CA ARG A 195 9.02 -16.97 -8.87
C ARG A 195 8.60 -15.53 -9.10
N LEU A 196 9.14 -14.88 -10.14
CA LEU A 196 8.78 -13.50 -10.47
C LEU A 196 7.29 -13.37 -10.81
N SER A 197 6.76 -14.29 -11.61
CA SER A 197 5.33 -14.29 -11.96
C SER A 197 4.44 -14.49 -10.73
N LEU A 198 4.79 -15.43 -9.85
CA LEU A 198 4.05 -15.69 -8.62
C LEU A 198 4.11 -14.50 -7.66
N ALA A 199 5.27 -13.87 -7.51
CA ALA A 199 5.45 -12.70 -6.67
C ALA A 199 4.64 -11.50 -7.18
N LYS A 200 4.61 -11.25 -8.49
CA LYS A 200 3.79 -10.21 -9.11
C LYS A 200 2.30 -10.46 -8.88
N ARG A 201 1.84 -11.71 -9.05
CA ARG A 201 0.44 -12.08 -8.74
C ARG A 201 0.11 -11.88 -7.27
N PHE A 202 1.03 -12.23 -6.38
CA PHE A 202 0.86 -12.00 -4.95
C PHE A 202 0.75 -10.50 -4.63
N LEU A 203 1.62 -9.68 -5.22
CA LEU A 203 1.57 -8.23 -5.08
C LEU A 203 0.24 -7.67 -5.59
N THR A 204 -0.25 -8.10 -6.76
CA THR A 204 -1.57 -7.71 -7.29
C THR A 204 -2.67 -8.04 -6.28
N TYR A 205 -2.70 -9.26 -5.75
CA TYR A 205 -3.68 -9.67 -4.73
C TYR A 205 -3.65 -8.75 -3.50
N ILE A 206 -2.47 -8.44 -2.96
CA ILE A 206 -2.33 -7.57 -1.78
C ILE A 206 -2.72 -6.11 -2.07
N TYR A 207 -2.53 -5.63 -3.31
CA TYR A 207 -3.00 -4.31 -3.72
C TYR A 207 -4.52 -4.19 -3.74
N GLU A 208 -5.23 -5.29 -3.99
CA GLU A 208 -6.70 -5.34 -3.92
C GLU A 208 -7.23 -5.40 -2.47
N GLN A 209 -6.38 -5.72 -1.50
CA GLN A 209 -6.79 -5.81 -0.09
C GLN A 209 -6.72 -4.46 0.61
N LEU A 210 -7.77 -4.12 1.37
CA LEU A 210 -7.89 -2.86 2.11
C LEU A 210 -7.67 -3.03 3.62
N GLU A 211 -7.81 -4.26 4.12
CA GLU A 211 -7.63 -4.62 5.52
C GLU A 211 -6.94 -5.99 5.62
N PHE A 212 -6.10 -6.16 6.64
CA PHE A 212 -5.45 -7.44 6.89
C PHE A 212 -6.34 -8.35 7.73
N THR A 213 -7.17 -9.14 7.06
CA THR A 213 -8.08 -10.11 7.68
C THR A 213 -7.44 -11.49 7.80
N PRO A 214 -8.01 -12.43 8.60
CA PRO A 214 -7.53 -13.81 8.65
C PRO A 214 -7.46 -14.48 7.27
N SER A 215 -8.43 -14.21 6.38
CA SER A 215 -8.40 -14.73 5.01
C SER A 215 -7.21 -14.19 4.20
N VAL A 216 -6.83 -12.93 4.41
CA VAL A 216 -5.65 -12.32 3.76
C VAL A 216 -4.36 -12.94 4.31
N ALA A 217 -4.32 -13.24 5.62
CA ALA A 217 -3.19 -13.93 6.24
C ALA A 217 -2.99 -15.36 5.69
N ASP A 218 -4.10 -16.08 5.50
CA ASP A 218 -4.08 -17.44 4.93
C ASP A 218 -3.61 -17.42 3.47
N GLU A 219 -4.16 -16.53 2.63
CA GLU A 219 -3.72 -16.38 1.25
C GLU A 219 -2.26 -15.93 1.15
N THR A 220 -1.83 -14.99 2.01
CA THR A 220 -0.42 -14.59 2.14
C THR A 220 0.47 -15.80 2.41
N THR A 221 0.07 -16.67 3.34
CA THR A 221 0.81 -17.88 3.67
C THR A 221 0.87 -18.85 2.49
N LYS A 222 -0.22 -19.03 1.74
CA LYS A 222 -0.23 -19.86 0.52
C LYS A 222 0.75 -19.34 -0.54
N TYR A 223 0.73 -18.04 -0.84
CA TYR A 223 1.65 -17.44 -1.80
C TYR A 223 3.11 -17.58 -1.37
N VAL A 224 3.41 -17.30 -0.10
CA VAL A 224 4.78 -17.41 0.44
C VAL A 224 5.27 -18.86 0.41
N ASN A 225 4.42 -19.84 0.75
CA ASN A 225 4.79 -21.25 0.69
C ASN A 225 5.02 -21.73 -0.74
N ALA A 226 4.18 -21.33 -1.69
CA ALA A 226 4.40 -21.61 -3.11
C ALA A 226 5.71 -20.96 -3.63
N LEU A 227 6.10 -19.78 -3.14
CA LEU A 227 7.40 -19.19 -3.44
C LEU A 227 8.57 -20.00 -2.85
N ARG A 228 8.41 -20.57 -1.66
CA ARG A 228 9.41 -21.47 -1.04
C ARG A 228 9.60 -22.78 -1.80
N GLU A 229 8.53 -23.32 -2.37
CA GLU A 229 8.58 -24.53 -3.22
C GLU A 229 9.37 -24.32 -4.51
N LEU A 230 9.54 -23.07 -4.96
CA LEU A 230 10.30 -22.71 -6.15
C LEU A 230 11.80 -22.51 -5.89
N HIS A 231 12.32 -23.13 -4.82
CA HIS A 231 13.72 -23.15 -4.41
C HIS A 231 14.40 -21.76 -4.43
N PRO A 232 13.89 -20.81 -3.63
CA PRO A 232 14.44 -19.47 -3.54
C PRO A 232 15.89 -19.48 -3.01
N GLY A 233 16.68 -18.48 -3.38
CA GLY A 233 18.00 -18.29 -2.77
C GLY A 233 17.92 -17.87 -1.30
N LYS A 234 19.03 -17.96 -0.56
CA LYS A 234 19.09 -17.60 0.86
C LYS A 234 18.52 -16.20 1.20
N TRP A 235 18.85 -15.19 0.39
CA TRP A 235 18.34 -13.82 0.61
C TRP A 235 16.82 -13.74 0.40
N GLU A 236 16.29 -14.51 -0.56
CA GLU A 236 14.86 -14.57 -0.82
C GLU A 236 14.16 -15.24 0.37
N GLU A 237 14.72 -16.33 0.90
CA GLU A 237 14.20 -17.00 2.10
C GLU A 237 14.10 -16.06 3.30
N GLU A 238 15.15 -15.28 3.56
CA GLU A 238 15.14 -14.27 4.64
C GLU A 238 14.00 -13.25 4.45
N ARG A 239 13.72 -12.84 3.21
CA ARG A 239 12.59 -11.93 2.91
C ARG A 239 11.23 -12.60 3.04
N LEU A 240 11.10 -13.85 2.58
CA LEU A 240 9.87 -14.63 2.70
C LEU A 240 9.52 -14.90 4.16
N ASP A 241 10.51 -15.08 5.04
CA ASP A 241 10.31 -15.28 6.47
C ASP A 241 9.80 -14.00 7.17
N VAL A 242 10.14 -12.81 6.66
CA VAL A 242 9.58 -11.53 7.14
C VAL A 242 8.13 -11.33 6.67
N LEU A 243 7.78 -11.83 5.49
CA LEU A 243 6.44 -11.73 4.88
C LEU A 243 5.44 -12.67 5.55
N SER A 244 5.79 -13.94 5.69
CA SER A 244 5.02 -14.92 6.45
C SER A 244 5.98 -15.95 7.04
N PRO A 245 6.23 -15.95 8.35
CA PRO A 245 7.17 -16.88 8.95
C PRO A 245 6.71 -18.33 8.74
N PRO A 246 7.65 -19.27 8.57
CA PRO A 246 7.32 -20.69 8.43
C PRO A 246 6.56 -21.18 9.66
N SER A 247 5.62 -22.10 9.47
CA SER A 247 4.95 -22.74 10.60
C SER A 247 5.98 -23.50 11.46
N THR A 248 5.67 -23.77 12.72
CA THR A 248 6.55 -24.53 13.62
C THR A 248 6.90 -25.92 13.06
N LEU A 249 6.01 -26.51 12.26
CA LEU A 249 6.23 -27.77 11.55
C LEU A 249 7.22 -27.61 10.37
N ASP A 250 7.11 -26.52 9.61
CA ASP A 250 8.04 -26.22 8.52
C ASP A 250 9.45 -25.90 9.02
N ASN A 251 9.57 -25.23 10.18
CA ASN A 251 10.84 -25.04 10.87
C ASN A 251 11.49 -26.36 11.27
N THR A 252 10.66 -27.33 11.70
CA THR A 252 11.13 -28.68 12.04
C THR A 252 11.61 -29.41 10.79
N TRP A 253 10.91 -29.26 9.65
CA TRP A 253 11.34 -29.84 8.37
C TRP A 253 12.61 -29.20 7.80
N ARG A 254 12.79 -27.87 7.90
CA ARG A 254 14.04 -27.17 7.55
C ARG A 254 15.22 -27.63 8.40
N TRP A 255 14.99 -27.91 9.69
CA TRP A 255 15.99 -28.53 10.57
C TRP A 255 16.32 -29.97 10.15
N VAL A 256 15.33 -30.80 9.86
CA VAL A 256 15.52 -32.21 9.47
C VAL A 256 16.25 -32.32 8.12
N THR A 257 15.89 -31.48 7.16
CA THR A 257 16.55 -31.41 5.84
C THR A 257 17.96 -30.81 5.94
N GLY A 258 18.16 -29.78 6.75
CA GLY A 258 19.49 -29.21 7.02
C GLY A 258 20.44 -30.18 7.73
N ILE A 259 19.96 -30.95 8.72
CA ILE A 259 20.71 -32.03 9.35
C ILE A 259 20.93 -33.17 8.36
N GLY A 260 19.94 -33.54 7.55
CA GLY A 260 20.03 -34.60 6.55
C GLY A 260 21.11 -34.33 5.50
N ILE A 261 21.16 -33.12 4.94
CA ILE A 261 22.20 -32.71 3.97
C ILE A 261 23.58 -32.67 4.64
N GLY A 262 23.67 -32.22 5.89
CA GLY A 262 24.90 -32.25 6.69
C GLY A 262 25.40 -33.68 6.96
N PHE A 263 24.49 -34.60 7.27
CA PHE A 263 24.81 -36.00 7.52
C PHE A 263 25.25 -36.72 6.22
N PHE A 264 24.55 -36.50 5.10
CA PHE A 264 24.93 -37.09 3.82
C PHE A 264 26.26 -36.55 3.30
N ASN A 265 26.54 -35.25 3.42
CA ASN A 265 27.85 -34.72 3.07
C ASN A 265 28.96 -35.31 3.96
N LEU A 266 28.72 -35.50 5.26
CA LEU A 266 29.74 -36.02 6.19
C LEU A 266 29.97 -37.55 6.02
N VAL A 267 28.93 -38.30 5.65
CA VAL A 267 29.01 -39.74 5.37
C VAL A 267 29.61 -40.00 3.98
N LEU A 268 29.29 -39.20 2.96
CA LEU A 268 29.88 -39.31 1.63
C LEU A 268 31.32 -38.79 1.55
N HIS A 269 31.72 -37.84 2.42
CA HIS A 269 33.12 -37.40 2.49
C HIS A 269 34.04 -38.42 3.19
N LYS A 270 33.47 -39.39 3.94
CA LYS A 270 34.20 -40.46 4.62
C LYS A 270 34.27 -41.79 3.86
N LYS A 271 33.57 -41.94 2.73
CA LYS A 271 33.72 -43.09 1.84
C LYS A 271 33.87 -42.64 0.40
N SER A 272 35.09 -42.74 -0.10
CA SER A 272 35.36 -42.63 -1.53
C SER A 272 34.51 -43.65 -2.28
N ILE A 273 33.81 -43.21 -3.32
CA ILE A 273 33.04 -44.07 -4.25
C ILE A 273 33.90 -45.21 -4.82
N GLY A 274 35.23 -45.09 -4.78
CA GLY A 274 36.18 -46.16 -5.14
C GLY A 274 36.13 -47.39 -4.22
N GLU A 275 35.81 -47.25 -2.93
CA GLU A 275 35.73 -48.40 -2.00
C GLU A 275 34.42 -49.20 -2.14
N LEU A 276 33.36 -48.58 -2.66
CA LEU A 276 32.07 -49.26 -2.84
C LEU A 276 32.02 -50.13 -4.12
N ILE A 277 32.91 -49.88 -5.07
CA ILE A 277 32.95 -50.58 -6.37
C ILE A 277 33.97 -51.72 -6.38
N SER A 278 35.02 -51.66 -5.55
CA SER A 278 35.95 -52.77 -5.35
C SER A 278 35.37 -53.77 -4.34
N GLY A 279 34.47 -54.64 -4.79
CA GLY A 279 34.08 -55.82 -4.03
C GLY A 279 35.31 -56.68 -3.72
N GLN A 280 35.84 -56.58 -2.50
CA GLN A 280 36.67 -57.64 -1.94
C GLN A 280 35.77 -58.53 -1.08
N SER A 281 35.44 -59.67 -1.67
CA SER A 281 34.96 -60.86 -1.01
C SER A 281 35.98 -61.32 0.03
N GLU A 282 35.72 -61.06 1.31
CA GLU A 282 36.31 -61.85 2.39
C GLU A 282 35.43 -63.07 2.62
N THR A 283 35.77 -64.18 1.96
CA THR A 283 35.34 -65.53 2.38
C THR A 283 36.14 -65.99 3.61
N PRO A 284 35.55 -66.85 4.47
CA PRO A 284 35.92 -67.00 5.87
C PRO A 284 37.08 -67.97 6.16
N GLN A 285 37.65 -67.76 7.34
CA GLN A 285 38.69 -68.48 8.11
C GLN A 285 38.92 -69.98 7.82
N VAL A 286 40.20 -70.38 7.80
CA VAL A 286 40.84 -71.27 8.81
C VAL A 286 42.27 -70.79 9.05
#